data_AF-A0A1M7TW58-F1
#
_entry.id   AF-A0A1M7TW58-F1
#
_cell.length_a   1.000
_cell.length_b   1.000
_cell.length_c   1.000
_cell.angle_alpha   90.00
_cell.angle_beta   90.00
_cell.angle_gamma   90.00
#
_symmetry.space_group_name_H-M   'P 1'
#
loop_
_entity.id
_entity.type
_entity.pdbx_description
1 polymer ?
#
loop_
_entity_poly.entity_id
_entity_poly.type
_entity_poly.pdbx_seq_one_letter_code
_entity_poly.pdbx_strand_id
1 'polypeptide(L)'
;MVGVVGGDVPVELITAAGAVPVRLSGSPDVDRELGDRYLGTGVDPEARALLAGLLAGAWPGLDALVVGRDCEASSRLFYALRELHRTGAAPGLPPVLLADVLHLPHRSTTRYVAHRLGELRTRLADVLGTARPGPADAAPADTAPADGVLADAALAEAVRAHDLLRARLATLVRRRRAMPMRSGPPELSGVDALALYAATETMPVADGIALLDRTLVGPPDAAAVPRAVGALESRGQADGARRRVPLRRVPLRRVHLTGSSHDGPSVYLALENAGYVVVSDDHDRGDLLARGQVGDPANLAEFYQSARPTAARSAPRVRAALLDADLTESVPDLVVAYIREHDDAPSWDLAAQRAVCARRGVPLVVVDRQQYGQIDLERLEQV
;
A
#
# COMPACT_ATOMS: atom_id res chain seq x y z
N MET A 1 -14.59 -12.19 0.42
CA MET A 1 -13.35 -11.39 0.57
C MET A 1 -13.72 -9.96 0.92
N VAL A 2 -12.83 -9.18 1.55
CA VAL A 2 -13.04 -7.75 1.80
C VAL A 2 -12.04 -6.94 1.00
N GLY A 3 -12.54 -6.06 0.12
CA GLY A 3 -11.68 -5.17 -0.66
C GLY A 3 -11.18 -4.01 0.20
N VAL A 4 -9.90 -3.69 0.08
CA VAL A 4 -9.21 -2.67 0.86
C VAL A 4 -8.69 -1.58 -0.05
N VAL A 5 -8.94 -0.32 0.30
CA VAL A 5 -8.39 0.86 -0.38
C VAL A 5 -7.68 1.74 0.64
N GLY A 6 -6.45 2.15 0.31
CA GLY A 6 -5.61 2.96 1.20
C GLY A 6 -4.82 2.16 2.25
N GLY A 7 -3.73 2.75 2.72
CA GLY A 7 -2.71 2.11 3.57
C GLY A 7 -2.99 2.16 5.08
N ASP A 8 -4.15 2.66 5.50
CA ASP A 8 -4.54 2.81 6.92
C ASP A 8 -5.69 1.90 7.34
N VAL A 9 -6.14 1.05 6.43
CA VAL A 9 -7.16 0.07 6.78
C VAL A 9 -6.55 -0.96 7.73
N PRO A 10 -7.13 -1.18 8.92
CA PRO A 10 -6.66 -2.18 9.88
C PRO A 10 -7.01 -3.59 9.41
N VAL A 11 -6.12 -4.17 8.60
CA VAL A 11 -6.30 -5.50 7.99
C VAL A 11 -6.47 -6.61 9.04
N GLU A 12 -5.96 -6.42 10.26
CA GLU A 12 -6.16 -7.32 11.39
C GLU A 12 -7.63 -7.46 11.76
N LEU A 13 -8.43 -6.40 11.69
CA LEU A 13 -9.87 -6.46 11.97
C LEU A 13 -10.61 -7.31 10.94
N ILE A 14 -10.18 -7.24 9.67
CA ILE A 14 -10.75 -8.03 8.58
C ILE A 14 -10.39 -9.51 8.74
N THR A 15 -9.11 -9.80 9.02
CA THR A 15 -8.64 -11.17 9.28
C THR A 15 -9.29 -11.77 10.52
N ALA A 16 -9.46 -10.99 11.60
CA ALA A 16 -10.13 -11.43 12.83
C ALA A 16 -11.62 -11.75 12.60
N ALA A 17 -12.26 -11.09 11.63
CA ALA A 17 -13.61 -11.41 11.19
C ALA A 17 -13.66 -12.62 10.23
N GLY A 18 -12.56 -13.36 10.06
CA GLY A 18 -12.50 -14.55 9.20
C GLY A 18 -12.47 -14.25 7.70
N ALA A 19 -12.30 -12.98 7.30
CA ALA A 19 -12.22 -12.58 5.91
C ALA A 19 -10.78 -12.35 5.43
N VAL A 20 -10.56 -12.51 4.13
CA VAL A 20 -9.29 -12.18 3.48
C VAL A 20 -9.31 -10.70 3.05
N PRO A 21 -8.42 -9.85 3.58
CA PRO A 21 -8.23 -8.50 3.08
C PRO A 21 -7.54 -8.56 1.70
N VAL A 22 -8.13 -7.89 0.72
CA VAL A 22 -7.59 -7.81 -0.66
C VAL A 22 -7.42 -6.34 -1.01
N ARG A 23 -6.17 -5.86 -1.01
CA ARG A 23 -5.84 -4.49 -1.41
C ARG A 23 -6.09 -4.32 -2.90
N LEU A 24 -7.04 -3.46 -3.22
CA LEU A 24 -7.45 -3.19 -4.59
C LEU A 24 -6.47 -2.23 -5.25
N SER A 25 -6.43 -2.25 -6.58
CA SER A 25 -5.52 -1.42 -7.38
C SER A 25 -6.23 -0.97 -8.64
N GLY A 26 -5.87 0.22 -9.12
CA GLY A 26 -6.28 0.65 -10.44
C GLY A 26 -5.57 -0.17 -11.53
N SER A 27 -6.04 0.00 -12.76
CA SER A 27 -5.26 -0.37 -13.93
C SER A 27 -5.09 0.87 -14.80
N PRO A 28 -3.87 1.19 -15.28
CA PRO A 28 -3.67 2.32 -16.17
C PRO A 28 -4.37 2.13 -17.53
N ASP A 29 -4.67 0.88 -17.90
CA ASP A 29 -5.30 0.53 -19.18
C ASP A 29 -6.83 0.42 -19.10
N VAL A 30 -7.43 0.63 -17.91
CA VAL A 30 -8.88 0.53 -17.76
C VAL A 30 -9.57 1.67 -18.50
N ASP A 31 -10.74 1.40 -19.07
CA ASP A 31 -11.65 2.46 -19.49
C ASP A 31 -12.11 3.23 -18.24
N ARG A 32 -11.73 4.51 -18.17
CA ARG A 32 -11.98 5.39 -17.02
C ARG A 32 -13.26 6.20 -17.14
N GLU A 33 -14.09 6.03 -18.19
CA GLU A 33 -15.27 6.86 -18.42
C GLU A 33 -16.19 6.95 -17.18
N LEU A 34 -16.49 5.81 -16.55
CA LEU A 34 -17.32 5.78 -15.33
C LEU A 34 -16.61 6.41 -14.13
N GLY A 35 -15.30 6.22 -14.00
CA GLY A 35 -14.50 6.85 -12.95
C GLY A 35 -14.56 8.38 -13.05
N ASP A 36 -14.35 8.89 -14.26
CA ASP A 36 -14.35 10.34 -14.57
C ASP A 36 -15.75 10.94 -14.40
N ARG A 37 -16.80 10.20 -14.76
CA ARG A 37 -18.18 10.64 -14.58
C ARG A 37 -18.53 10.92 -13.11
N TYR A 38 -18.07 10.08 -12.19
CA TYR A 38 -18.47 10.17 -10.78
C TYR A 38 -17.48 10.93 -9.90
N LEU A 39 -16.18 10.91 -10.21
CA LEU A 39 -15.15 11.61 -9.45
C LEU A 39 -14.70 12.93 -10.11
N GLY A 40 -15.11 13.17 -11.36
CA GLY A 40 -14.54 14.23 -12.18
C GLY A 40 -13.13 13.87 -12.67
N THR A 41 -12.48 14.80 -13.37
CA THR A 41 -11.13 14.59 -13.93
C THR A 41 -10.01 15.13 -13.04
N GLY A 42 -10.33 15.98 -12.06
CA GLY A 42 -9.36 16.60 -11.14
C GLY A 42 -9.06 15.78 -9.87
N VAL A 43 -9.25 14.46 -9.93
CA VAL A 43 -8.90 13.51 -8.87
C VAL A 43 -7.80 12.61 -9.39
N ASP A 44 -6.94 12.12 -8.49
CA ASP A 44 -5.87 11.16 -8.80
C ASP A 44 -6.38 10.07 -9.77
N PRO A 45 -5.72 9.88 -10.93
CA PRO A 45 -6.10 8.88 -11.91
C PRO A 45 -6.17 7.44 -11.37
N GLU A 46 -5.41 7.09 -10.31
CA GLU A 46 -5.51 5.77 -9.66
C GLU A 46 -6.92 5.56 -9.07
N ALA A 47 -7.43 6.55 -8.32
CA ALA A 47 -8.75 6.46 -7.70
C ALA A 47 -9.89 6.40 -8.75
N ARG A 48 -9.72 7.11 -9.87
CA ARG A 48 -10.66 7.05 -11.01
C ARG A 48 -10.64 5.70 -11.70
N ALA A 49 -9.46 5.13 -11.94
CA ALA A 49 -9.29 3.80 -12.49
C ALA A 49 -9.88 2.72 -11.56
N LEU A 50 -9.66 2.85 -10.26
CA LEU A 50 -10.18 1.94 -9.24
C LEU A 50 -11.72 1.97 -9.20
N LEU A 51 -12.34 3.15 -9.24
CA LEU A 51 -13.80 3.26 -9.32
C LEU A 51 -14.35 2.62 -10.60
N ALA A 52 -13.73 2.90 -11.75
CA ALA A 52 -14.15 2.32 -13.02
C ALA A 52 -14.07 0.78 -12.99
N GLY A 53 -12.97 0.22 -12.47
CA GLY A 53 -12.82 -1.23 -12.29
C GLY A 53 -13.88 -1.84 -11.36
N LEU A 54 -14.20 -1.17 -10.25
CA LEU A 54 -15.24 -1.62 -9.31
C LEU A 54 -16.62 -1.67 -9.99
N LEU A 55 -16.96 -0.62 -10.74
CA LEU A 55 -18.24 -0.54 -11.46
C LEU A 55 -18.32 -1.52 -12.65
N ALA A 56 -17.18 -1.84 -13.26
CA ALA A 56 -17.06 -2.88 -14.28
C ALA A 56 -17.06 -4.31 -13.70
N GLY A 57 -17.14 -4.47 -12.37
CA GLY A 57 -17.16 -5.79 -11.73
C GLY A 57 -15.81 -6.51 -11.75
N ALA A 58 -14.69 -5.77 -11.73
CA ALA A 58 -13.36 -6.37 -11.78
C ALA A 58 -13.07 -7.30 -10.58
N TRP A 59 -13.72 -7.10 -9.45
CA TRP A 59 -13.56 -7.94 -8.26
C TRP A 59 -14.88 -8.65 -7.90
N PRO A 60 -15.20 -9.78 -8.56
CA PRO A 60 -16.38 -10.56 -8.21
C PRO A 60 -16.20 -11.18 -6.82
N GLY A 61 -17.28 -11.24 -6.02
CA GLY A 61 -17.27 -11.91 -4.72
C GLY A 61 -16.66 -11.09 -3.57
N LEU A 62 -16.65 -9.76 -3.68
CA LEU A 62 -16.41 -8.91 -2.52
C LEU A 62 -17.66 -8.87 -1.63
N ASP A 63 -17.49 -9.19 -0.35
CA ASP A 63 -18.55 -9.13 0.65
C ASP A 63 -18.67 -7.71 1.25
N ALA A 64 -17.57 -6.96 1.26
CA ALA A 64 -17.50 -5.58 1.73
C ALA A 64 -16.32 -4.83 1.08
N LEU A 65 -16.38 -3.50 1.15
CA LEU A 65 -15.27 -2.59 0.85
C LEU A 65 -14.92 -1.79 2.11
N VAL A 66 -13.63 -1.67 2.43
CA VAL A 66 -13.14 -0.76 3.46
C VAL A 66 -12.18 0.23 2.82
N VAL A 67 -12.52 1.52 2.91
CA VAL A 67 -11.72 2.61 2.35
C VAL A 67 -11.06 3.38 3.50
N GLY A 68 -9.75 3.58 3.44
CA GLY A 68 -9.00 4.40 4.37
C GLY A 68 -9.21 5.90 4.12
N ARG A 69 -9.12 6.70 5.17
CA ARG A 69 -9.06 8.17 5.09
C ARG A 69 -7.61 8.65 4.95
N ASP A 70 -6.84 7.98 4.11
CA ASP A 70 -5.38 8.08 4.07
C ASP A 70 -4.87 9.11 3.07
N CYS A 71 -5.69 9.48 2.10
CA CYS A 71 -5.48 10.60 1.21
C CYS A 71 -6.82 11.22 0.77
N GLU A 72 -6.72 12.35 0.08
CA GLU A 72 -7.87 13.10 -0.44
C GLU A 72 -8.64 12.28 -1.48
N ALA A 73 -7.93 11.61 -2.39
CA ALA A 73 -8.50 10.76 -3.43
C ALA A 73 -9.28 9.57 -2.85
N SER A 74 -8.75 8.85 -1.85
CA SER A 74 -9.46 7.78 -1.13
C SER A 74 -10.74 8.29 -0.47
N SER A 75 -10.70 9.50 0.10
CA SER A 75 -11.88 10.10 0.74
C SER A 75 -12.99 10.42 -0.28
N ARG A 76 -12.64 11.00 -1.43
CA ARG A 76 -13.62 11.24 -2.51
C ARG A 76 -14.18 9.94 -3.08
N LEU A 77 -13.32 8.94 -3.27
CA LEU A 77 -13.71 7.60 -3.71
C LEU A 77 -14.72 6.97 -2.74
N PHE A 78 -14.46 7.03 -1.42
CA PHE A 78 -15.38 6.54 -0.41
C PHE A 78 -16.77 7.19 -0.54
N TYR A 79 -16.84 8.52 -0.68
CA TYR A 79 -18.13 9.20 -0.79
C TYR A 79 -18.90 8.82 -2.06
N ALA A 80 -18.21 8.70 -3.20
CA ALA A 80 -18.82 8.25 -4.45
C ALA A 80 -19.34 6.80 -4.31
N LEU A 81 -18.51 5.87 -3.84
CA LEU A 81 -18.90 4.47 -3.65
C LEU A 81 -20.09 4.32 -2.69
N ARG A 82 -20.05 5.03 -1.56
CA ARG A 82 -21.13 5.00 -0.57
C ARG A 82 -22.45 5.49 -1.16
N GLU A 83 -22.41 6.56 -1.95
CA GLU A 83 -23.61 7.13 -2.56
C GLU A 83 -24.17 6.24 -3.69
N LEU A 84 -23.29 5.66 -4.51
CA LEU A 84 -23.67 4.71 -5.55
C LEU A 84 -24.32 3.46 -4.97
N HIS A 85 -23.79 2.96 -3.85
CA HIS A 85 -24.39 1.84 -3.11
C HIS A 85 -25.74 2.24 -2.48
N ARG A 86 -25.80 3.39 -1.77
CA ARG A 86 -27.02 3.87 -1.10
C ARG A 86 -28.19 4.09 -2.05
N THR A 87 -27.93 4.59 -3.25
CA THR A 87 -28.95 4.86 -4.27
C THR A 87 -29.32 3.64 -5.11
N GLY A 88 -28.57 2.55 -5.02
CA GLY A 88 -28.72 1.39 -5.89
C GLY A 88 -28.27 1.64 -7.34
N ALA A 89 -27.57 2.74 -7.61
CA ALA A 89 -27.08 3.09 -8.95
C ALA A 89 -25.98 2.13 -9.44
N ALA A 90 -25.35 1.38 -8.54
CA ALA A 90 -24.41 0.32 -8.85
C ALA A 90 -24.74 -0.95 -8.04
N PRO A 91 -25.68 -1.80 -8.52
CA PRO A 91 -26.18 -2.96 -7.78
C PRO A 91 -25.10 -4.00 -7.41
N GLY A 92 -23.99 -4.03 -8.15
CA GLY A 92 -22.86 -4.92 -7.88
C GLY A 92 -21.88 -4.41 -6.80
N LEU A 93 -22.05 -3.19 -6.28
CA LEU A 93 -21.18 -2.67 -5.22
C LEU A 93 -21.58 -3.26 -3.86
N PRO A 94 -20.65 -3.89 -3.13
CA PRO A 94 -20.91 -4.38 -1.78
C PRO A 94 -21.01 -3.21 -0.78
N PRO A 95 -21.44 -3.47 0.48
CA PRO A 95 -21.42 -2.46 1.53
C PRO A 95 -20.04 -1.80 1.69
N VAL A 96 -20.05 -0.47 1.81
CA VAL A 96 -18.85 0.37 1.85
C VAL A 96 -18.65 0.95 3.25
N LEU A 97 -17.52 0.63 3.87
CA LEU A 97 -17.11 1.05 5.20
C LEU A 97 -15.92 2.01 5.13
N LEU A 98 -15.78 2.86 6.14
CA LEU A 98 -14.67 3.83 6.27
C LEU A 98 -13.75 3.40 7.43
N ALA A 99 -12.46 3.29 7.15
CA ALA A 99 -11.41 3.26 8.18
C ALA A 99 -10.93 4.69 8.46
N ASP A 100 -11.46 5.26 9.53
CA ASP A 100 -11.29 6.68 9.88
C ASP A 100 -10.15 6.87 10.88
N VAL A 101 -8.92 6.75 10.38
CA VAL A 101 -7.70 6.92 11.15
C VAL A 101 -7.20 8.36 11.00
N LEU A 102 -6.81 8.97 12.12
CA LEU A 102 -6.21 10.30 12.17
C LEU A 102 -4.77 10.19 12.67
N HIS A 103 -3.88 11.07 12.21
CA HIS A 103 -2.42 10.94 12.41
C HIS A 103 -1.78 12.03 13.29
N LEU A 104 -2.58 12.89 13.92
CA LEU A 104 -2.03 13.88 14.85
C LEU A 104 -1.42 13.17 16.07
N PRO A 105 -0.21 13.54 16.53
CA PRO A 105 0.52 12.84 17.60
C PRO A 105 0.00 13.24 19.00
N HIS A 106 -1.30 13.05 19.23
CA HIS A 106 -1.97 13.40 20.47
C HIS A 106 -2.76 12.21 21.02
N ARG A 107 -2.77 12.09 22.36
CA ARG A 107 -3.56 11.06 23.04
C ARG A 107 -5.05 11.15 22.74
N SER A 108 -5.59 12.35 22.54
CA SER A 108 -6.99 12.55 22.11
C SER A 108 -7.26 11.90 20.76
N THR A 109 -6.32 12.02 19.83
CA THR A 109 -6.37 11.34 18.52
C THR A 109 -6.32 9.83 18.68
N THR A 110 -5.44 9.29 19.55
CA THR A 110 -5.41 7.84 19.84
C THR A 110 -6.74 7.31 20.34
N ARG A 111 -7.36 8.03 21.28
CA ARG A 111 -8.69 7.67 21.81
C ARG A 111 -9.77 7.72 20.74
N TYR A 112 -9.74 8.75 19.89
CA TYR A 112 -10.65 8.84 18.75
C TYR A 112 -10.47 7.64 17.81
N VAL A 113 -9.23 7.36 17.39
CA VAL A 113 -8.94 6.23 16.49
C VAL A 113 -9.38 4.91 17.13
N ALA A 114 -9.08 4.66 18.40
CA ALA A 114 -9.53 3.46 19.10
C ALA A 114 -11.05 3.28 19.06
N HIS A 115 -11.81 4.36 19.29
CA HIS A 115 -13.27 4.34 19.17
C HIS A 115 -13.72 4.00 17.73
N ARG A 116 -13.13 4.66 16.72
CA ARG A 116 -13.46 4.41 15.30
C ARG A 116 -13.10 2.99 14.85
N LEU A 117 -12.01 2.43 15.35
CA LEU A 117 -11.64 1.03 15.10
C LEU A 117 -12.63 0.05 15.73
N GLY A 118 -13.14 0.37 16.93
CA GLY A 118 -14.24 -0.38 17.55
C GLY A 118 -15.51 -0.37 16.70
N GLU A 119 -15.94 0.81 16.24
CA GLU A 119 -17.10 0.94 15.35
C GLU A 119 -16.90 0.20 14.02
N LEU A 120 -15.71 0.28 13.43
CA LEU A 120 -15.37 -0.45 12.21
C LEU A 120 -15.45 -1.97 12.43
N ARG A 121 -14.91 -2.47 13.55
CA ARG A 121 -14.96 -3.90 13.91
C ARG A 121 -16.41 -4.38 14.04
N THR A 122 -17.28 -3.62 14.71
CA THR A 122 -18.71 -3.95 14.81
C THR A 122 -19.40 -3.97 13.44
N ARG A 123 -19.17 -2.94 12.61
CA ARG A 123 -19.77 -2.87 11.27
C ARG A 123 -19.28 -3.98 10.34
N LEU A 124 -18.00 -4.34 10.42
CA LEU A 124 -17.45 -5.48 9.69
C LEU A 124 -18.16 -6.77 10.08
N ALA A 125 -18.34 -7.01 11.39
CA ALA A 125 -19.05 -8.20 11.86
C ALA A 125 -20.51 -8.25 11.37
N ASP A 126 -21.20 -7.11 11.40
CA ASP A 126 -22.58 -7.01 10.90
C ASP A 126 -22.68 -7.29 9.40
N VAL A 127 -21.79 -6.72 8.59
CA VAL A 127 -21.79 -6.91 7.13
C VAL A 127 -21.40 -8.33 6.73
N LEU A 128 -20.44 -8.93 7.43
CA LEU A 128 -19.96 -10.28 7.16
C LEU A 128 -20.82 -11.37 7.81
N GLY A 129 -21.79 -11.00 8.66
CA GLY A 129 -22.62 -11.95 9.39
C GLY A 129 -21.85 -12.76 10.44
N THR A 130 -20.79 -12.20 11.03
CA THR A 130 -19.97 -12.88 12.05
C THR A 130 -20.36 -12.46 13.46
N ALA A 131 -19.90 -13.21 14.47
CA ALA A 131 -20.16 -12.88 15.88
C ALA A 131 -19.70 -11.45 16.21
N ARG A 132 -20.54 -10.68 16.92
CA ARG A 132 -20.21 -9.32 17.32
C ARG A 132 -19.14 -9.32 18.41
N PRO A 133 -18.17 -8.39 18.36
CA PRO A 133 -17.29 -8.17 19.51
C PRO A 133 -18.11 -7.69 20.71
N GLY A 134 -17.79 -8.20 21.90
CA GLY A 134 -18.38 -7.70 23.16
C GLY A 134 -18.05 -6.21 23.35
N PRO A 135 -18.88 -5.46 24.09
CA PRO A 135 -18.62 -4.04 24.34
C PRO A 135 -17.28 -3.86 25.08
N ALA A 136 -16.42 -2.99 24.56
CA ALA A 136 -15.07 -2.74 25.09
C ALA A 136 -15.04 -1.95 26.42
N ASP A 137 -16.19 -1.48 26.92
CA ASP A 137 -16.30 -0.73 28.16
C ASP A 137 -17.48 -1.24 29.01
N ALA A 138 -17.33 -2.40 29.66
CA ALA A 138 -18.10 -2.76 30.85
C ALA A 138 -17.49 -3.98 31.58
N ALA A 139 -17.15 -3.79 32.86
CA ALA A 139 -17.13 -4.87 33.85
C ALA A 139 -17.85 -4.37 35.12
N PRO A 140 -18.45 -5.25 35.96
CA PRO A 140 -18.58 -6.71 35.87
C PRO A 140 -20.03 -7.22 35.97
N ALA A 141 -20.28 -8.43 35.44
CA ALA A 141 -21.31 -9.34 35.97
C ALA A 141 -20.94 -10.79 35.62
N ASP A 142 -21.09 -11.68 36.61
CA ASP A 142 -20.86 -13.12 36.53
C ASP A 142 -21.72 -13.79 35.45
N THR A 143 -21.20 -13.83 34.23
CA THR A 143 -21.37 -14.85 33.18
C THR A 143 -20.74 -14.26 31.93
N ALA A 144 -19.46 -14.59 31.68
CA ALA A 144 -18.75 -14.11 30.50
C ALA A 144 -19.49 -14.56 29.22
N PRO A 145 -19.84 -13.66 28.29
CA PRO A 145 -20.28 -14.08 26.97
C PRO A 145 -19.08 -14.68 26.24
N ALA A 146 -19.13 -15.98 25.96
CA ALA A 146 -18.07 -16.72 25.27
C ALA A 146 -17.70 -16.08 23.92
N ASP A 147 -18.65 -15.44 23.25
CA ASP A 147 -18.48 -14.83 21.93
C ASP A 147 -17.52 -13.62 21.95
N GLY A 148 -17.55 -12.81 23.02
CA GLY A 148 -16.66 -11.64 23.15
C GLY A 148 -15.19 -12.04 23.35
N VAL A 149 -14.97 -13.08 24.16
CA VAL A 149 -13.63 -13.62 24.43
C VAL A 149 -13.03 -14.27 23.16
N LEU A 150 -13.85 -14.99 22.39
CA LEU A 150 -13.43 -15.58 21.12
C LEU A 150 -13.09 -14.52 20.07
N ALA A 151 -13.86 -13.43 20.01
CA ALA A 151 -13.60 -12.33 19.09
C ALA A 151 -12.27 -11.62 19.42
N ASP A 152 -11.92 -11.46 20.69
CA ASP A 152 -10.66 -10.84 21.11
C ASP A 152 -9.46 -11.78 20.91
N ALA A 153 -9.65 -13.09 21.11
CA ALA A 153 -8.65 -14.09 20.76
C ALA A 153 -8.36 -14.12 19.24
N ALA A 154 -9.40 -14.01 18.41
CA ALA A 154 -9.25 -13.92 16.95
C ALA A 154 -8.49 -12.67 16.53
N LEU A 155 -8.74 -11.52 17.17
CA LEU A 155 -7.98 -10.30 16.93
C LEU A 155 -6.52 -10.44 17.34
N ALA A 156 -6.25 -11.04 18.51
CA ALA A 156 -4.89 -11.29 18.96
C ALA A 156 -4.12 -12.22 18.00
N GLU A 157 -4.78 -13.25 17.45
CA GLU A 157 -4.18 -14.11 16.43
C GLU A 157 -3.92 -13.38 15.11
N ALA A 158 -4.89 -12.59 14.63
CA ALA A 158 -4.72 -11.78 13.44
C ALA A 158 -3.54 -10.79 13.58
N VAL A 159 -3.43 -10.13 14.74
CA VAL A 159 -2.30 -9.23 15.06
C VAL A 159 -0.97 -9.98 14.99
N ARG A 160 -0.85 -11.14 15.64
CA ARG A 160 0.38 -11.96 15.58
C ARG A 160 0.75 -12.34 14.16
N ALA A 161 -0.22 -12.77 13.35
CA ALA A 161 0.02 -13.16 11.97
C ALA A 161 0.51 -11.98 11.11
N HIS A 162 -0.16 -10.82 11.21
CA HIS A 162 0.24 -9.62 10.46
C HIS A 162 1.58 -9.04 10.93
N ASP A 163 1.90 -9.11 12.23
CA ASP A 163 3.21 -8.72 12.74
C ASP A 163 4.34 -9.65 12.25
N LEU A 164 4.07 -10.95 12.12
CA LEU A 164 5.00 -11.88 11.51
C LEU A 164 5.22 -11.54 10.03
N LEU A 165 4.15 -11.26 9.28
CA LEU A 165 4.25 -10.82 7.89
C LEU A 165 5.10 -9.54 7.77
N ARG A 166 4.84 -8.52 8.59
CA ARG A 166 5.62 -7.26 8.61
C ARG A 166 7.10 -7.50 8.92
N ALA A 167 7.43 -8.42 9.83
CA ALA A 167 8.81 -8.78 10.13
C ALA A 167 9.52 -9.45 8.93
N ARG A 168 8.79 -10.26 8.14
CA ARG A 168 9.31 -10.83 6.88
C ARG A 168 9.48 -9.79 5.80
N LEU A 169 8.53 -8.87 5.65
CA LEU A 169 8.66 -7.71 4.75
C LEU A 169 9.86 -6.84 5.13
N ALA A 170 10.10 -6.59 6.42
CA ALA A 170 11.28 -5.87 6.88
C ALA A 170 12.59 -6.58 6.53
N THR A 171 12.58 -7.92 6.53
CA THR A 171 13.73 -8.72 6.07
C THR A 171 13.92 -8.60 4.55
N LEU A 172 12.83 -8.60 3.78
CA LEU A 172 12.86 -8.36 2.34
C LEU A 172 13.43 -6.98 2.01
N VAL A 173 12.97 -5.92 2.70
CA VAL A 173 13.48 -4.55 2.57
C VAL A 173 14.99 -4.49 2.86
N ARG A 174 15.45 -5.09 3.97
CA ARG A 174 16.89 -5.13 4.28
C ARG A 174 17.69 -5.85 3.20
N ARG A 175 17.20 -6.98 2.67
CA ARG A 175 17.86 -7.73 1.60
C ARG A 175 17.94 -6.91 0.30
N ARG A 176 16.87 -6.20 -0.04
CA ARG A 176 16.81 -5.28 -1.20
C ARG A 176 17.79 -4.12 -1.05
N ARG A 177 17.93 -3.55 0.15
CA ARG A 177 18.86 -2.44 0.43
C ARG A 177 20.31 -2.89 0.45
N ALA A 178 20.61 -4.07 1.02
CA ALA A 178 21.96 -4.63 1.22
C ALA A 178 22.69 -5.11 -0.05
N MET A 179 22.17 -4.80 -1.23
CA MET A 179 22.81 -5.09 -2.52
C MET A 179 24.28 -4.62 -2.54
N PRO A 180 25.24 -5.49 -2.92
CA PRO A 180 26.65 -5.13 -2.97
C PRO A 180 26.90 -3.95 -3.91
N MET A 181 27.67 -2.97 -3.44
CA MET A 181 28.19 -1.89 -4.28
C MET A 181 28.93 -2.50 -5.49
N ARG A 182 28.43 -2.18 -6.69
CA ARG A 182 29.17 -2.23 -7.97
C ARG A 182 29.61 -3.59 -8.52
N SER A 183 29.18 -4.72 -7.95
CA SER A 183 29.73 -6.05 -8.32
C SER A 183 28.74 -7.06 -8.94
N GLY A 184 27.58 -6.61 -9.45
CA GLY A 184 26.67 -7.50 -10.17
C GLY A 184 25.21 -7.05 -10.18
N PRO A 185 24.34 -7.76 -10.93
CA PRO A 185 22.90 -7.54 -10.91
C PRO A 185 22.31 -7.79 -9.52
N PRO A 186 21.23 -7.10 -9.13
CA PRO A 186 20.60 -7.29 -7.84
C PRO A 186 20.04 -8.72 -7.69
N GLU A 187 20.15 -9.31 -6.51
CA GLU A 187 19.49 -10.59 -6.21
C GLU A 187 17.97 -10.47 -6.23
N LEU A 188 17.46 -9.29 -5.88
CA LEU A 188 16.04 -8.95 -5.88
C LEU A 188 15.87 -7.58 -6.53
N SER A 189 15.17 -7.51 -7.66
CA SER A 189 14.92 -6.25 -8.32
C SER A 189 13.84 -5.42 -7.62
N GLY A 190 13.69 -4.15 -8.03
CA GLY A 190 12.60 -3.33 -7.55
C GLY A 190 11.25 -3.89 -8.00
N VAL A 191 11.16 -4.35 -9.26
CA VAL A 191 9.94 -4.97 -9.81
C VAL A 191 9.56 -6.24 -9.04
N ASP A 192 10.53 -7.09 -8.73
CA ASP A 192 10.28 -8.33 -7.98
C ASP A 192 9.84 -8.03 -6.54
N ALA A 193 10.47 -7.04 -5.89
CA ALA A 193 10.07 -6.59 -4.57
C ALA A 193 8.63 -6.06 -4.57
N LEU A 194 8.28 -5.20 -5.54
CA LEU A 194 6.93 -4.65 -5.68
C LEU A 194 5.88 -5.73 -5.95
N ALA A 195 6.22 -6.73 -6.77
CA ALA A 195 5.35 -7.88 -7.02
C ALA A 195 5.12 -8.71 -5.75
N LEU A 196 6.15 -8.89 -4.90
CA LEU A 196 6.01 -9.58 -3.61
C LEU A 196 5.14 -8.78 -2.63
N TYR A 197 5.33 -7.46 -2.54
CA TYR A 197 4.46 -6.59 -1.74
C TYR A 197 3.00 -6.74 -2.17
N ALA A 198 2.72 -6.55 -3.45
CA ALA A 198 1.38 -6.68 -4.01
C ALA A 198 0.76 -8.06 -3.76
N ALA A 199 1.53 -9.13 -3.94
CA ALA A 199 1.07 -10.49 -3.66
C ALA A 199 0.62 -10.64 -2.20
N THR A 200 1.42 -10.19 -1.23
CA THR A 200 1.10 -10.33 0.20
C THR A 200 -0.14 -9.55 0.62
N GLU A 201 -0.53 -8.51 -0.12
CA GLU A 201 -1.73 -7.71 0.15
C GLU A 201 -3.00 -8.25 -0.54
N THR A 202 -2.93 -9.38 -1.25
CA THR A 202 -4.05 -9.94 -2.04
C THR A 202 -4.38 -11.40 -1.71
N MET A 203 -3.77 -11.95 -0.65
CA MET A 203 -3.92 -13.35 -0.23
C MET A 203 -4.05 -13.45 1.29
N PRO A 204 -4.47 -14.62 1.83
CA PRO A 204 -4.44 -14.87 3.26
C PRO A 204 -3.05 -14.60 3.86
N VAL A 205 -3.01 -14.02 5.06
CA VAL A 205 -1.75 -13.62 5.73
C VAL A 205 -0.77 -14.80 5.89
N ALA A 206 -1.28 -16.00 6.16
CA ALA A 206 -0.47 -17.22 6.26
C ALA A 206 0.23 -17.58 4.93
N ASP A 207 -0.47 -17.42 3.80
CA ASP A 207 0.08 -17.67 2.47
C ASP A 207 1.14 -16.62 2.12
N GLY A 208 0.91 -15.36 2.50
CA GLY A 208 1.88 -14.28 2.37
C GLY A 208 3.17 -14.54 3.16
N ILE A 209 3.06 -15.02 4.40
CA ILE A 209 4.21 -15.43 5.22
C ILE A 209 4.96 -16.57 4.53
N ALA A 210 4.26 -17.62 4.11
CA ALA A 210 4.87 -18.78 3.46
C ALA A 210 5.56 -18.39 2.13
N LEU A 211 4.99 -17.45 1.38
CA LEU A 211 5.60 -16.90 0.17
C LEU A 211 6.93 -16.20 0.48
N LEU A 212 6.95 -15.33 1.48
CA LEU A 212 8.16 -14.62 1.86
C LEU A 212 9.22 -15.56 2.45
N ASP A 213 8.84 -16.52 3.30
CA ASP A 213 9.77 -17.49 3.87
C ASP A 213 10.50 -18.30 2.79
N ARG A 214 9.78 -18.76 1.75
CA ARG A 214 10.41 -19.42 0.59
C ARG A 214 11.37 -18.50 -0.16
N THR A 215 10.97 -17.24 -0.33
CA THR A 215 11.76 -16.24 -1.08
C THR A 215 13.01 -15.81 -0.32
N LEU A 216 12.98 -15.81 1.02
CA LEU A 216 14.09 -15.36 1.86
C LEU A 216 15.20 -16.41 2.04
N VAL A 217 14.91 -17.71 1.85
CA VAL A 217 15.87 -18.81 2.08
C VAL A 217 16.76 -19.11 0.85
N GLY A 218 16.43 -18.57 -0.33
CA GLY A 218 17.22 -18.75 -1.57
C GLY A 218 17.23 -17.50 -2.46
N PRO A 219 17.92 -17.51 -3.62
CA PRO A 219 17.62 -16.53 -4.67
C PRO A 219 16.13 -16.66 -5.01
N PRO A 220 15.39 -15.55 -5.22
CA PRO A 220 13.99 -15.62 -5.61
C PRO A 220 13.88 -16.51 -6.83
N ASP A 221 13.19 -17.64 -6.72
CA ASP A 221 12.86 -18.44 -7.88
C ASP A 221 11.95 -17.57 -8.77
N ALA A 222 12.38 -17.32 -10.01
CA ALA A 222 11.61 -16.54 -10.97
C ALA A 222 10.22 -17.16 -11.25
N ALA A 223 10.01 -18.43 -10.88
CA ALA A 223 8.71 -19.09 -10.89
C ALA A 223 7.94 -18.96 -9.56
N ALA A 224 8.60 -18.63 -8.43
CA ALA A 224 8.01 -18.50 -7.10
C ALA A 224 7.67 -17.07 -6.69
N VAL A 225 8.34 -16.06 -7.27
CA VAL A 225 7.70 -14.73 -7.41
C VAL A 225 6.50 -15.03 -8.29
N PRO A 226 5.27 -14.98 -7.75
CA PRO A 226 4.13 -15.23 -8.59
C PRO A 226 4.28 -14.29 -9.78
N ARG A 227 3.83 -14.70 -10.97
CA ARG A 227 3.30 -13.70 -11.89
C ARG A 227 2.07 -13.09 -11.18
N ALA A 228 2.27 -12.38 -10.07
CA ALA A 228 1.34 -11.46 -9.44
C ALA A 228 1.08 -10.31 -10.43
N VAL A 229 2.06 -10.08 -11.31
CA VAL A 229 1.85 -9.38 -12.57
C VAL A 229 0.81 -10.11 -13.42
N GLY A 230 0.79 -11.44 -13.56
CA GLY A 230 -0.23 -12.23 -14.27
C GLY A 230 -1.69 -12.05 -13.82
N ALA A 231 -1.96 -11.78 -12.54
CA ALA A 231 -3.32 -11.46 -12.06
C ALA A 231 -3.72 -9.99 -12.35
N LEU A 232 -2.72 -9.10 -12.50
CA LEU A 232 -2.86 -7.71 -12.96
C LEU A 232 -2.72 -7.56 -14.50
N GLU A 233 -2.11 -8.53 -15.20
CA GLU A 233 -1.76 -8.55 -16.62
C GLU A 233 -2.80 -9.31 -17.45
N SER A 234 -3.52 -10.26 -16.86
CA SER A 234 -4.58 -11.02 -17.56
C SER A 234 -5.82 -10.18 -17.87
N ARG A 235 -5.79 -8.86 -17.62
CA ARG A 235 -6.96 -7.97 -17.78
C ARG A 235 -6.73 -6.78 -18.72
N GLY A 236 -5.71 -6.83 -19.58
CA GLY A 236 -5.54 -5.87 -20.67
C GLY A 236 -4.66 -6.44 -21.77
N GLN A 237 -5.26 -6.79 -22.91
CA GLN A 237 -4.53 -7.08 -24.14
C GLN A 237 -3.85 -5.79 -24.63
N ALA A 238 -2.53 -5.70 -24.43
CA ALA A 238 -1.64 -4.88 -25.25
C ALA A 238 -0.24 -5.49 -25.22
N ASP A 239 0.06 -6.22 -26.30
CA ASP A 239 1.31 -6.88 -26.62
C ASP A 239 2.39 -5.83 -27.00
N GLY A 240 3.63 -5.99 -26.51
CA GLY A 240 4.79 -5.29 -27.08
C GLY A 240 5.78 -4.62 -26.11
N ALA A 241 5.34 -3.92 -25.05
CA ALA A 241 6.23 -3.06 -24.24
C ALA A 241 6.64 -3.63 -22.86
N ARG A 242 6.07 -4.77 -22.45
CA ARG A 242 6.18 -5.30 -21.07
C ARG A 242 7.26 -6.37 -20.89
N ARG A 243 8.18 -6.53 -21.84
CA ARG A 243 9.20 -7.57 -21.75
C ARG A 243 10.41 -7.07 -20.95
N ARG A 244 10.56 -7.61 -19.74
CA ARG A 244 11.69 -7.32 -18.84
C ARG A 244 13.03 -7.65 -19.50
N VAL A 245 13.94 -6.69 -19.51
CA VAL A 245 15.35 -6.94 -19.87
C VAL A 245 16.03 -7.67 -18.69
N PRO A 246 16.72 -8.80 -18.89
CA PRO A 246 17.41 -9.48 -17.81
C PRO A 246 18.47 -8.58 -17.17
N LEU A 247 18.32 -8.30 -15.86
CA LEU A 247 19.17 -7.38 -15.10
C LEU A 247 20.66 -7.72 -15.13
N ARG A 248 21.03 -8.95 -15.52
CA ARG A 248 22.40 -9.46 -15.58
C ARG A 248 23.32 -8.78 -16.60
N ARG A 249 22.82 -7.85 -17.41
CA ARG A 249 23.55 -7.36 -18.59
C ARG A 249 24.12 -5.94 -18.49
N VAL A 250 23.76 -5.13 -17.48
CA VAL A 250 24.19 -3.73 -17.42
C VAL A 250 24.40 -3.31 -15.95
N PRO A 251 25.43 -2.51 -15.62
CA PRO A 251 25.49 -1.84 -14.32
C PRO A 251 24.28 -0.91 -14.17
N LEU A 252 23.50 -1.09 -13.09
CA LEU A 252 22.28 -0.32 -12.85
C LEU A 252 22.51 0.82 -11.86
N ARG A 253 21.96 2.00 -12.12
CA ARG A 253 21.92 3.13 -11.17
C ARG A 253 20.88 2.86 -10.08
N ARG A 254 21.28 2.93 -8.82
CA ARG A 254 20.41 2.67 -7.66
C ARG A 254 19.51 3.88 -7.41
N VAL A 255 18.21 3.65 -7.32
CA VAL A 255 17.19 4.68 -7.12
C VAL A 255 16.53 4.50 -5.76
N HIS A 256 16.42 5.59 -5.01
CA HIS A 256 15.38 5.74 -4.00
C HIS A 256 14.18 6.46 -4.63
N LEU A 257 13.01 5.83 -4.62
CA LEU A 257 11.80 6.37 -5.22
C LEU A 257 10.89 6.97 -4.14
N THR A 258 10.53 8.24 -4.29
CA THR A 258 9.64 8.96 -3.36
C THR A 258 8.49 9.62 -4.10
N GLY A 259 7.36 9.83 -3.43
CA GLY A 259 6.23 10.59 -3.93
C GLY A 259 4.95 9.75 -4.03
N SER A 260 4.27 9.79 -5.19
CA SER A 260 3.03 9.07 -5.42
C SER A 260 3.21 7.55 -5.26
N SER A 261 2.15 6.86 -4.84
CA SER A 261 2.15 5.40 -4.68
C SER A 261 2.25 4.68 -6.03
N HIS A 262 2.76 3.44 -5.99
CA HIS A 262 2.85 2.55 -7.14
C HIS A 262 2.12 1.26 -6.82
N ASP A 263 0.95 1.06 -7.42
CA ASP A 263 0.10 -0.11 -7.21
C ASP A 263 0.28 -1.19 -8.29
N GLY A 264 1.04 -0.88 -9.35
CA GLY A 264 1.50 -1.80 -10.38
C GLY A 264 2.95 -1.55 -10.78
N PRO A 265 3.59 -2.49 -11.51
CA PRO A 265 5.03 -2.44 -11.74
C PRO A 265 5.47 -1.62 -12.95
N SER A 266 4.57 -0.96 -13.68
CA SER A 266 4.90 -0.33 -14.96
C SER A 266 6.02 0.73 -14.86
N VAL A 267 5.98 1.59 -13.83
CA VAL A 267 7.02 2.61 -13.57
C VAL A 267 8.35 1.96 -13.19
N TYR A 268 8.31 0.95 -12.31
CA TYR A 268 9.49 0.21 -11.89
C TYR A 268 10.13 -0.52 -13.08
N LEU A 269 9.31 -1.10 -13.95
CA LEU A 269 9.76 -1.79 -15.15
C LEU A 269 10.38 -0.81 -16.16
N ALA A 270 9.79 0.37 -16.34
CA ALA A 270 10.34 1.42 -17.19
C ALA A 270 11.72 1.88 -16.69
N LEU A 271 11.87 2.11 -15.39
CA LEU A 271 13.14 2.42 -14.75
C LEU A 271 14.17 1.30 -14.95
N GLU A 272 13.79 0.04 -14.70
CA GLU A 272 14.67 -1.12 -14.88
C GLU A 272 15.13 -1.31 -16.33
N ASN A 273 14.23 -1.13 -17.29
CA ASN A 273 14.58 -1.20 -18.72
C ASN A 273 15.49 -0.05 -19.16
N ALA A 274 15.46 1.09 -18.46
CA ALA A 274 16.31 2.25 -18.70
C ALA A 274 17.66 2.20 -17.96
N GLY A 275 17.98 1.11 -17.25
CA GLY A 275 19.25 0.96 -16.54
C GLY A 275 19.26 1.51 -15.11
N TYR A 276 18.09 1.73 -14.51
CA TYR A 276 17.94 2.09 -13.10
C TYR A 276 17.43 0.89 -12.30
N VAL A 277 17.58 0.88 -10.98
CA VAL A 277 16.96 -0.13 -10.12
C VAL A 277 16.47 0.53 -8.84
N VAL A 278 15.19 0.36 -8.51
CA VAL A 278 14.63 0.90 -7.27
C VAL A 278 15.05 0.01 -6.10
N VAL A 279 15.92 0.52 -5.23
CA VAL A 279 16.50 -0.23 -4.09
C VAL A 279 15.84 0.12 -2.76
N SER A 280 15.10 1.23 -2.72
CA SER A 280 14.27 1.66 -1.61
C SER A 280 13.18 2.59 -2.14
N ASP A 281 12.07 2.65 -1.42
CA ASP A 281 10.98 3.59 -1.69
C ASP A 281 10.28 4.01 -0.40
N ASP A 282 9.42 5.03 -0.48
CA ASP A 282 8.69 5.55 0.70
C ASP A 282 7.17 5.69 0.46
N HIS A 283 6.61 4.82 -0.38
CA HIS A 283 5.16 4.77 -0.63
C HIS A 283 4.48 3.57 0.07
N ASP A 284 3.17 3.70 0.29
CA ASP A 284 2.33 2.81 1.12
C ASP A 284 1.98 1.45 0.49
N ARG A 285 2.58 1.15 -0.66
CA ARG A 285 2.48 -0.11 -1.44
C ARG A 285 3.85 -0.79 -1.60
N GLY A 286 4.88 -0.22 -0.99
CA GLY A 286 6.26 -0.68 -1.09
C GLY A 286 6.89 -0.89 0.29
N ASP A 287 8.08 -0.33 0.51
CA ASP A 287 8.86 -0.49 1.74
C ASP A 287 8.08 -0.03 3.00
N LEU A 288 7.11 0.89 2.87
CA LEU A 288 6.28 1.33 4.00
C LEU A 288 5.30 0.24 4.50
N LEU A 289 5.18 -0.89 3.82
CA LEU A 289 4.46 -2.07 4.35
C LEU A 289 5.28 -2.80 5.42
N ALA A 290 6.61 -2.68 5.39
CA ALA A 290 7.51 -3.17 6.44
C ALA A 290 7.50 -2.25 7.67
N ARG A 291 6.30 -2.00 8.22
CA ARG A 291 6.11 -1.21 9.44
C ARG A 291 6.61 -1.98 10.67
N GLY A 292 6.58 -1.31 11.82
CA GLY A 292 6.80 -1.97 13.10
C GLY A 292 5.74 -3.03 13.42
N GLN A 293 5.74 -3.50 14.66
CA GLN A 293 4.77 -4.47 15.15
C GLN A 293 3.70 -3.77 15.98
N VAL A 294 2.47 -4.26 15.92
CA VAL A 294 1.39 -3.86 16.83
C VAL A 294 1.67 -4.43 18.22
N GLY A 295 2.09 -5.70 18.29
CA GLY A 295 2.30 -6.43 19.53
C GLY A 295 0.96 -6.76 20.20
N ASP A 296 0.60 -5.98 21.21
CA ASP A 296 -0.69 -6.13 21.89
C ASP A 296 -1.83 -5.52 21.04
N PRO A 297 -2.95 -6.23 20.81
CA PRO A 297 -4.13 -5.68 20.13
C PRO A 297 -4.64 -4.34 20.68
N ALA A 298 -4.41 -4.05 21.97
CA ALA A 298 -4.75 -2.76 22.56
C ALA A 298 -4.00 -1.58 21.92
N ASN A 299 -2.84 -1.83 21.31
CA ASN A 299 -2.01 -0.82 20.66
C ASN A 299 -2.42 -0.57 19.19
N LEU A 300 -3.40 -1.29 18.64
CA LEU A 300 -3.78 -1.19 17.24
C LEU A 300 -4.09 0.26 16.81
N ALA A 301 -4.78 1.01 17.66
CA ALA A 301 -5.10 2.41 17.40
C ALA A 301 -3.85 3.30 17.30
N GLU A 302 -2.91 3.15 18.25
CA GLU A 302 -1.66 3.89 18.25
C GLU A 302 -0.78 3.49 17.06
N PHE A 303 -0.74 2.20 16.73
CA PHE A 303 0.01 1.68 15.60
C PHE A 303 -0.43 2.32 14.26
N TYR A 304 -1.73 2.37 14.00
CA TYR A 304 -2.25 2.99 12.76
C TYR A 304 -2.17 4.52 12.79
N GLN A 305 -2.40 5.16 13.94
CA GLN A 305 -2.20 6.60 14.10
C GLN A 305 -0.74 7.01 13.80
N SER A 306 0.22 6.24 14.31
CA SER A 306 1.66 6.46 14.16
C SER A 306 2.27 5.74 12.95
N ALA A 307 1.44 5.35 11.98
CA ALA A 307 1.88 4.73 10.74
C ALA A 307 3.01 5.53 10.06
N ARG A 308 3.86 4.82 9.31
CA ARG A 308 5.03 5.44 8.68
C ARG A 308 4.62 6.63 7.81
N PRO A 309 5.46 7.69 7.76
CA PRO A 309 5.11 8.93 7.07
C PRO A 309 4.85 8.75 5.57
N THR A 310 3.65 9.12 5.10
CA THR A 310 3.32 9.28 3.67
C THR A 310 3.15 10.76 3.33
N ALA A 311 3.31 11.12 2.04
CA ALA A 311 3.16 12.51 1.57
C ALA A 311 1.78 13.10 1.93
N ALA A 312 0.71 12.32 1.79
CA ALA A 312 -0.66 12.77 2.03
C ALA A 312 -0.99 13.12 3.49
N ARG A 313 -0.17 12.68 4.45
CA ARG A 313 -0.53 12.72 5.89
C ARG A 313 0.54 13.29 6.80
N SER A 314 1.73 13.54 6.27
CA SER A 314 2.90 13.90 7.07
C SER A 314 3.40 15.29 6.74
N ALA A 315 3.98 15.96 7.74
CA ALA A 315 4.65 17.22 7.49
C ALA A 315 5.93 16.99 6.64
N PRO A 316 6.29 17.93 5.74
CA PRO A 316 7.49 17.83 4.92
C PRO A 316 8.79 17.55 5.70
N ARG A 317 8.92 18.12 6.91
CA ARG A 317 10.07 17.86 7.80
C ARG A 317 10.18 16.40 8.25
N VAL A 318 9.06 15.72 8.43
CA VAL A 318 9.01 14.30 8.85
C VAL A 318 9.39 13.42 7.66
N ARG A 319 8.88 13.73 6.47
CA ARG A 319 9.22 13.05 5.21
C ARG A 319 10.69 13.23 4.84
N ALA A 320 11.25 14.42 5.04
CA ALA A 320 12.67 14.67 4.88
C ALA A 320 13.55 13.87 5.87
N ALA A 321 13.11 13.71 7.12
CA ALA A 321 13.81 12.88 8.10
C ALA A 321 13.76 11.39 7.74
N LEU A 322 12.62 10.90 7.23
CA LEU A 322 12.48 9.54 6.70
C LEU A 322 13.44 9.32 5.52
N LEU A 323 13.44 10.23 4.54
CA LEU A 323 14.37 10.18 3.42
C LEU A 323 15.82 10.11 3.89
N ASP A 324 16.24 10.96 4.84
CA ASP A 324 17.61 10.98 5.34
C ASP A 324 18.03 9.63 5.97
N ALA A 325 17.10 8.96 6.67
CA ALA A 325 17.30 7.61 7.20
C ALA A 325 17.38 6.57 6.07
N ASP A 326 16.47 6.62 5.11
CA ASP A 326 16.45 5.68 3.98
C ASP A 326 17.69 5.82 3.09
N LEU A 327 18.19 7.04 2.86
CA LEU A 327 19.45 7.28 2.13
C LEU A 327 20.67 6.70 2.86
N THR A 328 20.63 6.69 4.21
CA THR A 328 21.70 6.11 5.01
C THR A 328 21.75 4.58 4.88
N GLU A 329 20.58 3.94 4.86
CA GLU A 329 20.49 2.47 4.77
C GLU A 329 20.63 1.92 3.35
N SER A 330 20.08 2.63 2.36
CA SER A 330 19.99 2.13 0.99
C SER A 330 21.07 2.66 0.06
N VAL A 331 21.73 3.76 0.41
CA VAL A 331 22.85 4.38 -0.34
C VAL A 331 22.57 4.41 -1.85
N PRO A 332 21.52 5.11 -2.31
CA PRO A 332 21.18 5.18 -3.72
C PRO A 332 22.12 6.14 -4.47
N ASP A 333 22.22 5.96 -5.79
CA ASP A 333 22.93 6.87 -6.70
C ASP A 333 22.07 8.08 -7.08
N LEU A 334 20.74 7.97 -6.93
CA LEU A 334 19.76 8.95 -7.36
C LEU A 334 18.49 8.88 -6.50
N VAL A 335 17.91 10.02 -6.16
CA VAL A 335 16.53 10.12 -5.68
C VAL A 335 15.63 10.54 -6.83
N VAL A 336 14.54 9.78 -7.04
CA VAL A 336 13.50 10.12 -8.02
C VAL A 336 12.24 10.49 -7.26
N ALA A 337 11.84 11.76 -7.34
CA ALA A 337 10.57 12.24 -6.82
C ALA A 337 9.52 12.15 -7.92
N TYR A 338 8.70 11.10 -7.86
CA TYR A 338 7.65 10.79 -8.83
C TYR A 338 6.30 11.33 -8.34
N ILE A 339 5.66 12.16 -9.16
CA ILE A 339 4.41 12.84 -8.80
C ILE A 339 3.40 12.65 -9.93
N ARG A 340 2.30 11.94 -9.65
CA ARG A 340 1.20 11.75 -10.61
C ARG A 340 0.41 13.04 -10.82
N GLU A 341 -0.23 13.15 -11.97
CA GLU A 341 -1.26 14.17 -12.17
C GLU A 341 -2.33 14.08 -11.08
N HIS A 342 -2.68 15.23 -10.49
CA HIS A 342 -3.70 15.34 -9.43
C HIS A 342 -3.40 14.60 -8.12
N ASP A 343 -2.14 14.22 -7.88
CA ASP A 343 -1.61 13.88 -6.55
C ASP A 343 -0.67 15.00 -6.08
N ASP A 344 -1.24 16.02 -5.46
CA ASP A 344 -0.50 17.25 -5.12
C ASP A 344 0.40 17.10 -3.89
N ALA A 345 0.11 16.14 -3.00
CA ALA A 345 0.75 16.05 -1.70
C ALA A 345 2.28 15.84 -1.77
N PRO A 346 2.82 14.96 -2.63
CA PRO A 346 4.27 14.81 -2.81
C PRO A 346 5.01 16.11 -3.16
N SER A 347 4.36 17.04 -3.87
CA SER A 347 5.00 18.29 -4.28
C SER A 347 5.43 19.18 -3.11
N TRP A 348 4.74 19.06 -1.97
CA TRP A 348 5.00 19.83 -0.76
C TRP A 348 6.26 19.35 -0.02
N ASP A 349 6.67 18.10 -0.23
CA ASP A 349 7.88 17.52 0.38
C ASP A 349 9.17 17.99 -0.29
N LEU A 350 9.10 18.41 -1.56
CA LEU A 350 10.25 18.62 -2.44
C LEU A 350 11.29 19.58 -1.88
N ALA A 351 10.87 20.70 -1.27
CA ALA A 351 11.80 21.68 -0.72
C ALA A 351 12.67 21.07 0.41
N ALA A 352 12.04 20.31 1.31
CA ALA A 352 12.72 19.68 2.44
C ALA A 352 13.58 18.49 1.98
N GLN A 353 13.09 17.69 1.04
CA GLN A 353 13.83 16.56 0.47
C GLN A 353 15.05 17.01 -0.34
N ARG A 354 14.94 18.10 -1.13
CA ARG A 354 16.09 18.70 -1.83
C ARG A 354 17.19 19.12 -0.88
N ALA A 355 16.84 19.68 0.28
CA ALA A 355 17.83 20.05 1.30
C ALA A 355 18.57 18.84 1.88
N VAL A 356 17.86 17.71 2.07
CA VAL A 356 18.47 16.44 2.50
C VAL A 356 19.42 15.90 1.43
N CYS A 357 18.96 15.82 0.19
CA CYS A 357 19.73 15.34 -0.96
C CYS A 357 21.01 16.17 -1.18
N ALA A 358 20.90 17.51 -1.12
CA ALA A 358 22.05 18.41 -1.25
C ALA A 358 23.09 18.19 -0.14
N ARG A 359 22.65 18.04 1.11
CA ARG A 359 23.54 17.74 2.25
C ARG A 359 24.23 16.38 2.11
N ARG A 360 23.52 15.38 1.58
CA ARG A 360 24.02 14.02 1.38
C ARG A 360 24.84 13.85 0.10
N GLY A 361 24.85 14.84 -0.79
CA GLY A 361 25.51 14.74 -2.10
C GLY A 361 24.83 13.76 -3.04
N VAL A 362 23.55 13.46 -2.84
CA VAL A 362 22.77 12.56 -3.71
C VAL A 362 21.88 13.40 -4.61
N PRO A 363 21.95 13.27 -5.94
CA PRO A 363 21.08 14.02 -6.83
C PRO A 363 19.59 13.69 -6.62
N LEU A 364 18.72 14.68 -6.83
CA LEU A 364 17.27 14.52 -6.82
C LEU A 364 16.69 15.00 -8.15
N VAL A 365 16.05 14.08 -8.88
CA VAL A 365 15.26 14.35 -10.09
C VAL A 365 13.79 14.38 -9.73
N VAL A 366 13.06 15.36 -10.27
CA VAL A 366 11.59 15.42 -10.14
C VAL A 366 10.98 15.06 -11.49
N VAL A 367 10.06 14.10 -11.45
CA VAL A 367 9.19 13.76 -12.57
C VAL A 367 7.76 14.08 -12.15
N ASP A 368 7.29 15.28 -12.51
CA ASP A 368 5.99 15.83 -12.09
C ASP A 368 4.90 15.60 -13.13
N ARG A 369 3.64 15.59 -12.68
CA ARG A 369 2.45 15.47 -13.56
C ARG A 369 2.54 14.25 -14.47
N GLN A 370 2.94 13.12 -13.88
CA GLN A 370 3.06 11.85 -14.60
C GLN A 370 1.67 11.24 -14.79
N GLN A 371 1.43 10.72 -16.00
CA GLN A 371 0.23 9.91 -16.25
C GLN A 371 0.31 8.62 -15.43
N TYR A 372 -0.84 8.11 -15.03
CA TYR A 372 -0.91 6.90 -14.23
C TYR A 372 -0.26 5.71 -14.95
N GLY A 373 0.73 5.11 -14.27
CA GLY A 373 1.50 3.98 -14.78
C GLY A 373 2.62 4.33 -15.77
N GLN A 374 2.90 5.61 -16.02
CA GLN A 374 3.95 6.06 -16.94
C GLN A 374 5.01 6.91 -16.24
N ILE A 375 6.20 6.99 -16.81
CA ILE A 375 7.27 7.86 -16.33
C ILE A 375 8.03 8.48 -17.52
N ASP A 376 8.27 9.79 -17.47
CA ASP A 376 9.12 10.52 -18.40
C ASP A 376 10.61 10.27 -18.07
N LEU A 377 11.22 9.35 -18.80
CA LEU A 377 12.61 8.94 -18.58
C LEU A 377 13.62 10.00 -19.03
N GLU A 378 13.27 10.91 -19.94
CA GLU A 378 14.19 11.95 -20.44
C GLU A 378 14.66 12.88 -19.31
N ARG A 379 13.84 13.04 -18.27
CA ARG A 379 14.18 13.81 -17.05
C ARG A 379 15.31 13.19 -16.23
N LEU A 380 15.50 11.86 -16.32
CA LEU A 380 16.52 11.14 -15.57
C LEU A 380 17.90 11.19 -16.26
N GLU A 381 17.91 11.44 -17.57
CA GLU A 381 19.15 11.55 -18.37
C GLU A 381 19.87 12.89 -18.18
N GLN A 382 19.20 13.87 -17.55
CA GLN A 382 19.71 15.22 -17.31
C GLN A 382 20.63 15.32 -16.07
N VAL A 383 20.90 14.20 -15.36
CA VAL A 383 21.55 14.15 -14.04
C VAL A 383 22.65 13.12 -13.89
#